data_AF-A0A971TV77-F1
#
_entry.id   AF-A0A971TV77-F1
#
_cell.length_a   1.000
_cell.length_b   1.000
_cell.length_c   1.000
_cell.angle_alpha   90.00
_cell.angle_beta   90.00
_cell.angle_gamma   90.00
#
_symmetry.space_group_name_H-M   'P 1'
#
loop_
_entity.id
_entity.type
_entity.pdbx_description
1 polymer ?
#
loop_
_entity_poly.entity_id
_entity_poly.type
_entity_poly.pdbx_seq_one_letter_code
_entity_poly.pdbx_strand_id
1 'polypeptide(L)' 'MSSLTEARFTVDNTGRKNARMDFSGGVEQGLFFLKNCGFFDETTPADSRFTRPATGQAPEIEAGQLP' A
#
# COMPACT_ATOMS: atom_id res chain seq x y z
N MET A 1 -0.94 13.82 17.76
CA MET A 1 -1.79 13.03 16.84
C MET A 1 -0.87 12.20 15.97
N SER A 2 -0.98 10.87 16.00
CA SER A 2 -0.12 9.96 15.24
C SER A 2 -0.83 9.52 13.95
N SER A 3 -0.07 9.38 12.87
CA SER A 3 -0.55 8.87 11.58
C SER A 3 0.43 7.83 11.07
N LEU A 4 -0.05 6.75 10.45
CA LEU A 4 0.82 5.76 9.82
C LEU A 4 1.39 6.33 8.51
N THR A 5 2.70 6.53 8.50
CA THR A 5 3.44 7.15 7.39
C THR A 5 4.35 6.19 6.66
N GLU A 6 4.66 5.01 7.19
CA GLU A 6 5.51 4.01 6.53
C GLU A 6 4.76 2.70 6.29
N ALA A 7 4.92 2.11 5.10
CA ALA A 7 4.41 0.78 4.76
C ALA A 7 5.48 -0.05 4.04
N ARG A 8 5.44 -1.37 4.24
CA ARG A 8 6.24 -2.34 3.49
C ARG A 8 5.37 -3.00 2.41
N PHE A 9 5.78 -2.89 1.15
CA PHE A 9 5.15 -3.60 0.04
C PHE A 9 5.61 -5.06 0.04
N THR A 10 4.67 -5.99 -0.08
CA THR A 10 4.94 -7.42 -0.14
C THR A 10 4.16 -8.06 -1.26
N VAL A 11 4.67 -9.17 -1.76
CA VAL A 11 3.95 -10.03 -2.72
C VAL A 11 3.79 -11.43 -2.14
N ASP A 12 2.77 -12.13 -2.65
CA ASP A 12 2.49 -13.51 -2.29
C ASP A 12 3.52 -14.48 -2.91
N ASN A 13 3.30 -15.78 -2.73
CA ASN A 13 4.19 -16.81 -3.28
C ASN A 13 4.23 -16.81 -4.82
N THR A 14 3.15 -16.37 -5.49
CA THR A 14 3.08 -16.28 -6.96
C THR A 14 4.07 -15.26 -7.49
N GLY A 15 4.07 -14.06 -6.89
CA GLY A 15 5.04 -13.02 -7.22
C GLY A 15 6.47 -13.39 -6.79
N ARG A 16 6.65 -14.01 -5.62
CA ARG A 16 7.98 -14.45 -5.15
C ARG A 16 8.62 -15.52 -6.03
N LYS A 17 7.82 -16.34 -6.69
CA LYS A 17 8.29 -17.36 -7.65
C LYS A 17 8.42 -16.83 -9.08
N ASN A 18 8.21 -15.53 -9.31
CA ASN A 18 8.19 -14.89 -10.63
C ASN A 18 7.22 -15.55 -11.61
N ALA A 19 6.17 -16.22 -11.12
CA ALA A 19 5.15 -16.81 -11.99
C ALA A 19 4.25 -15.74 -12.63
N ARG A 20 4.12 -14.59 -11.96
CA ARG A 20 3.49 -13.36 -12.43
C ARG A 20 4.31 -12.19 -11.92
N MET A 21 4.41 -11.12 -12.72
CA MET A 21 5.17 -9.91 -12.37
C MET A 21 4.35 -8.62 -12.56
N ASP A 22 3.08 -8.74 -12.90
CA ASP A 22 2.15 -7.62 -13.04
C ASP A 22 1.58 -7.20 -11.67
N PHE A 23 2.48 -6.76 -10.79
CA PHE A 23 2.19 -6.17 -9.49
C PHE A 23 3.03 -4.93 -9.26
N SER A 24 2.44 -3.89 -8.70
CA SER A 24 3.10 -2.65 -8.36
C SER A 24 2.46 -2.04 -7.12
N GLY A 25 3.22 -1.24 -6.41
CA GLY A 25 2.79 -0.55 -5.22
C GLY A 25 3.79 0.53 -4.85
N GLY A 26 3.35 1.50 -4.07
CA GLY A 26 4.17 2.65 -3.72
C GLY A 26 3.36 3.79 -3.13
N VAL A 27 3.86 5.01 -3.33
CA VAL A 27 3.17 6.25 -2.96
C VAL A 27 2.86 7.04 -4.22
N GLU A 28 1.61 7.43 -4.37
CA GLU A 28 1.16 8.33 -5.42
C GLU A 28 0.26 9.39 -4.77
N GLN A 29 0.48 10.67 -5.08
CA GLN A 29 -0.30 11.79 -4.54
C GLN A 29 -0.42 11.80 -3.00
N GLY A 30 0.64 11.35 -2.31
CA GLY A 30 0.67 11.29 -0.84
C GLY A 30 -0.16 10.15 -0.24
N LEU A 31 -0.65 9.21 -1.05
CA LEU A 31 -1.38 8.02 -0.62
C LEU A 31 -0.61 6.76 -0.99
N PHE A 32 -0.75 5.70 -0.19
CA PHE A 32 -0.26 4.39 -0.60
C PHE A 32 -1.19 3.80 -1.65
N PHE A 33 -0.64 3.08 -2.62
CA PHE A 33 -1.41 2.34 -3.62
C PHE A 33 -0.92 0.89 -3.74
N LEU A 34 -1.83 0.04 -4.23
CA LEU A 34 -1.57 -1.33 -4.64
C LEU A 34 -2.22 -1.53 -6.01
N LYS A 35 -1.48 -2.10 -6.95
CA LYS A 35 -1.93 -2.43 -8.31
C LYS A 35 -1.47 -3.85 -8.62
N ASN A 36 -2.34 -4.70 -9.11
CA ASN A 36 -1.99 -6.04 -9.58
C ASN A 36 -2.96 -6.49 -10.68
N CYS A 37 -2.58 -7.52 -11.44
CA CYS A 37 -3.32 -8.06 -12.60
C CYS A 37 -3.30 -7.15 -13.84
N GLY A 38 -3.76 -7.66 -14.98
CA GLY A 38 -3.91 -6.86 -16.20
C GLY A 38 -2.67 -6.79 -17.09
N PHE A 39 -1.61 -7.55 -16.77
CA PHE A 39 -0.44 -7.74 -17.65
C PHE A 39 0.26 -6.44 -18.07
N PHE A 40 0.38 -5.50 -17.14
CA PHE A 40 1.22 -4.31 -17.30
C PHE A 40 2.70 -4.64 -17.09
N ASP A 41 3.58 -3.78 -17.60
CA ASP A 41 5.03 -4.03 -17.63
C ASP A 41 5.79 -3.49 -16.41
N GLU A 42 5.14 -2.68 -15.55
CA GLU A 42 5.77 -2.15 -14.35
C GLU A 42 5.77 -3.17 -13.19
N THR A 43 6.86 -3.29 -12.45
CA THR A 43 6.92 -4.13 -11.23
C THR A 43 7.58 -3.39 -10.08
N THR A 44 6.99 -3.44 -8.88
CA THR A 44 7.65 -2.94 -7.66
C THR A 44 8.43 -4.08 -6.99
N PRO A 45 9.72 -3.91 -6.62
CA PRO A 45 10.46 -4.93 -5.89
C PRO A 45 9.78 -5.30 -4.58
N ALA A 46 9.63 -6.60 -4.34
CA ALA A 46 9.09 -7.10 -3.08
C ALA A 46 9.93 -6.61 -1.90
N ASP A 47 9.27 -6.39 -0.76
CA ASP A 47 9.90 -5.96 0.50
C ASP A 47 10.42 -4.51 0.50
N SER A 48 10.11 -3.73 -0.55
CA SER A 48 10.32 -2.28 -0.60
C SER A 48 9.55 -1.55 0.50
N ARG A 49 10.15 -0.51 1.06
CA ARG A 49 9.50 0.39 2.04
C ARG A 49 9.15 1.71 1.37
N PHE A 50 8.00 2.25 1.75
CA PHE A 50 7.45 3.47 1.22
C PHE A 50 7.01 4.38 2.35
N THR A 51 7.23 5.69 2.18
CA THR A 51 6.83 6.71 3.15
C THR A 51 5.92 7.74 2.51
N ARG A 52 4.82 8.08 3.18
CA ARG A 52 3.90 9.17 2.80
C ARG A 52 3.89 10.28 3.85
N PRO A 53 3.52 11.53 3.50
CA PRO A 53 3.33 12.60 4.46
C PRO A 53 2.29 12.25 5.54
N ALA A 54 2.50 12.75 6.75
CA ALA A 54 1.50 12.70 7.81
C ALA A 54 0.35 13.67 7.49
N THR A 55 -0.90 13.24 7.63
CA THR A 55 -2.07 14.11 7.48
C THR A 55 -2.44 14.79 8.80
N GLY A 56 -2.06 14.22 9.95
CA GLY A 56 -2.35 14.76 11.28
C GLY A 56 -3.82 14.74 11.68
N GLN A 57 -4.73 14.26 10.82
CA GLN A 57 -6.16 14.23 11.06
C GLN A 57 -6.56 12.94 11.78
N ALA A 58 -7.08 13.08 12.99
CA ALA A 58 -7.65 11.96 13.73
C ALA A 58 -9.03 11.59 13.15
N PRO A 59 -9.41 10.30 13.15
CA PRO A 59 -10.77 9.89 12.82
C PRO A 59 -11.78 10.51 13.79
N GLU A 60 -12.84 11.11 13.26
CA GLU A 60 -14.02 11.49 14.04
C GLU A 60 -14.94 10.27 14.09
N ILE A 61 -15.15 9.71 15.29
CA ILE A 61 -15.89 8.46 15.49
C ILE A 61 -16.99 8.70 16.52
N GLU A 62 -18.24 8.54 16.12
CA GLU A 62 -19.39 8.44 17.03
C GLU A 62 -19.56 6.99 17.50
N ALA A 63 -18.86 6.61 18.56
CA ALA A 63 -18.81 5.22 19.03
C ALA A 63 -20.19 4.61 19.34
N GLY A 64 -21.18 5.41 19.73
CA GLY A 64 -22.55 4.94 19.99
C GLY A 64 -23.36 4.56 18.75
N GLN A 65 -22.86 4.83 17.54
CA GLN A 65 -23.45 4.44 16.26
C GLN A 65 -22.75 3.21 15.63
N LEU A 66 -21.69 2.73 16.26
CA LEU A 66 -21.04 1.48 15.86
C LEU A 66 -21.78 0.29 16.50
N PRO A 67 -22.01 -0.80 15.75
CA PRO A 67 -22.68 -2.01 16.27
C PRO A 67 -21.87 -2.76 17.33
#